data_AF-A0A1N6ELX5-F1
#
_entry.id   AF-A0A1N6ELX5-F1
#
_cell.length_a   1.000
_cell.length_b   1.000
_cell.length_c   1.000
_cell.angle_alpha   90.00
_cell.angle_beta   90.00
_cell.angle_gamma   90.00
#
_symmetry.space_group_name_H-M   'P 1'
#
loop_
_entity.id
_entity.type
_entity.pdbx_description
1 polymer ?
#
loop_
_entity_poly.entity_id
_entity_poly.type
_entity_poly.pdbx_seq_one_letter_code
_entity_poly.pdbx_strand_id
1 'polypeptide(L)'
;MRSFLLATLLLPIGLVAGCSSEPAGVPVTQANQAEVALSDVGQMFRQYTFNHHKPPTKVVDFAPLEAVNPIGLKALQDGDVIARSGVVIQDVDEGPATKDSPDEVIAYAKEVPTSGGPVLMHNRTIRQMTAEEFKAAKLAGDGDMAAGAAAKGK
;
A
#
# COMPACT_ATOMS: atom_id res chain seq x y z
N MET A 1 17.62 -71.12 -13.54
CA MET A 1 16.55 -70.54 -12.69
C MET A 1 17.19 -69.91 -11.46
N ARG A 2 17.49 -68.61 -11.50
CA ARG A 2 18.02 -67.83 -10.37
C ARG A 2 17.50 -66.40 -10.48
N SER A 3 16.83 -65.98 -9.41
CA SER A 3 15.97 -64.81 -9.27
C SER A 3 16.70 -63.49 -9.51
N PHE A 4 16.11 -62.61 -10.34
CA PHE A 4 16.47 -61.20 -10.39
C PHE A 4 15.58 -60.43 -9.39
N LEU A 5 16.20 -59.95 -8.31
CA LEU A 5 15.60 -59.04 -7.34
C LEU A 5 15.38 -57.68 -8.02
N LEU A 6 14.11 -57.29 -8.16
CA LEU A 6 13.68 -55.96 -8.58
C LEU A 6 13.98 -54.98 -7.42
N ALA A 7 14.98 -54.11 -7.59
CA ALA A 7 15.29 -53.04 -6.64
C ALA A 7 14.43 -51.82 -6.99
N THR A 8 13.40 -51.57 -6.19
CA THR A 8 12.50 -50.41 -6.26
C THR A 8 13.26 -49.15 -5.82
N LEU A 9 13.62 -48.29 -6.77
CA LEU A 9 14.23 -46.99 -6.50
C LEU A 9 13.13 -45.97 -6.19
N LEU A 10 12.89 -45.72 -4.89
CA LEU A 10 12.00 -44.66 -4.40
C LEU A 10 12.69 -43.30 -4.58
N LEU A 11 12.14 -42.45 -5.47
CA LEU A 11 12.57 -41.07 -5.67
C LEU A 11 11.73 -40.14 -4.77
N PRO A 12 12.29 -39.44 -3.77
CA PRO A 12 11.53 -38.50 -2.98
C PRO A 12 11.32 -37.21 -3.76
N ILE A 13 10.06 -36.94 -4.14
CA ILE A 13 9.62 -35.67 -4.70
C ILE A 13 9.75 -34.61 -3.60
N GLY A 14 10.73 -33.73 -3.74
CA GLY A 14 10.88 -32.55 -2.89
C GLY A 14 9.69 -31.62 -3.09
N LEU A 15 8.80 -31.57 -2.10
CA LEU A 15 7.83 -30.49 -1.97
C LEU A 15 8.60 -29.20 -1.69
N VAL A 16 8.79 -28.39 -2.72
CA VAL A 16 9.05 -26.96 -2.54
C VAL A 16 7.74 -26.37 -2.02
N ALA A 17 7.62 -26.28 -0.70
CA ALA A 17 6.63 -25.44 -0.06
C ALA A 17 6.95 -23.99 -0.45
N GLY A 18 6.27 -23.48 -1.47
CA GLY A 18 6.20 -22.06 -1.76
C GLY A 18 5.52 -21.38 -0.58
N CYS A 19 6.32 -20.80 0.31
CA CYS A 19 5.84 -19.92 1.36
C CYS A 19 5.52 -18.56 0.72
N SER A 20 4.42 -18.48 -0.03
CA SER A 20 3.80 -17.20 -0.34
C SER A 20 3.07 -16.76 0.93
N SER A 21 3.79 -16.05 1.80
CA SER A 21 3.20 -15.37 2.95
C SER A 21 2.44 -14.13 2.47
N GLU A 22 1.38 -14.33 1.69
CA GLU A 22 0.33 -13.33 1.61
C GLU A 22 -0.37 -13.34 2.98
N PRO A 23 -0.34 -12.23 3.75
CA PRO A 23 -1.09 -12.19 4.98
C PRO A 23 -2.57 -12.06 4.62
N ALA A 24 -3.28 -13.20 4.62
CA ALA A 24 -4.72 -13.21 4.72
C ALA A 24 -5.13 -12.54 6.04
N GLY A 25 -5.70 -11.34 5.95
CA GLY A 25 -6.57 -10.75 6.98
C GLY A 25 -5.94 -10.55 8.36
N VAL A 26 -4.83 -9.79 8.46
CA VAL A 26 -4.40 -9.28 9.77
C VAL A 26 -5.53 -8.41 10.33
N PRO A 27 -6.08 -8.71 11.52
CA PRO A 27 -7.14 -7.90 12.09
C PRO A 27 -6.65 -6.47 12.28
N VAL A 28 -7.53 -5.51 11.99
CA VAL A 28 -7.26 -4.10 12.26
C VAL A 28 -7.32 -3.90 13.77
N THR A 29 -6.24 -3.40 14.32
CA THR A 29 -6.05 -3.05 15.73
C THR A 29 -5.61 -1.59 15.81
N GLN A 30 -5.65 -1.01 17.00
CA GLN A 30 -5.14 0.35 17.19
C GLN A 30 -3.66 0.48 16.80
N ALA A 31 -2.87 -0.59 16.97
CA ALA A 31 -1.42 -0.56 16.72
C ALA A 31 -1.05 -0.54 15.23
N ASN A 32 -1.88 -1.12 14.35
CA ASN A 32 -1.60 -1.23 12.91
C ASN A 32 -2.59 -0.41 12.04
N GLN A 33 -3.53 0.31 12.64
CA GLN A 33 -4.56 1.06 11.92
C GLN A 33 -3.97 2.02 10.87
N ALA A 34 -2.90 2.75 11.22
CA ALA A 34 -2.25 3.67 10.30
C ALA A 34 -1.60 2.95 9.10
N GLU A 35 -0.94 1.82 9.35
CA GLU A 35 -0.31 1.03 8.28
C GLU A 35 -1.36 0.41 7.34
N VAL A 36 -2.46 -0.10 7.90
CA VAL A 36 -3.58 -0.61 7.10
C VAL A 36 -4.18 0.50 6.24
N ALA A 37 -4.42 1.68 6.81
CA ALA A 37 -4.95 2.82 6.08
C ALA A 37 -4.00 3.27 4.95
N LEU A 38 -2.69 3.34 5.22
CA LEU A 38 -1.68 3.68 4.21
C LEU A 38 -1.60 2.62 3.10
N SER A 39 -1.70 1.34 3.43
CA SER A 39 -1.75 0.26 2.43
C SER A 39 -2.96 0.42 1.50
N ASP A 40 -4.14 0.67 2.06
CA ASP A 40 -5.37 0.97 1.30
C ASP A 40 -5.18 2.20 0.39
N VAL A 41 -4.55 3.26 0.90
CA VAL A 41 -4.22 4.45 0.09
C VAL A 41 -3.31 4.09 -1.08
N GLY A 42 -2.29 3.26 -0.88
CA GLY A 42 -1.44 2.77 -1.97
C GLY A 42 -2.21 2.02 -3.06
N GLN A 43 -3.19 1.20 -2.66
CA GLN A 43 -4.08 0.51 -3.59
C GLN A 43 -5.00 1.49 -4.33
N MET A 44 -5.52 2.51 -3.64
CA MET A 44 -6.35 3.53 -4.27
C MET A 44 -5.60 4.34 -5.34
N PHE A 45 -4.35 4.75 -5.07
CA PHE A 45 -3.51 5.46 -6.05
C PHE A 45 -3.26 4.60 -7.31
N ARG A 46 -2.90 3.33 -7.10
CA ARG A 46 -2.72 2.35 -8.18
C ARG A 46 -4.01 2.19 -8.98
N GLN A 47 -5.11 1.83 -8.32
CA GLN A 47 -6.37 1.48 -8.97
C GLN A 47 -6.98 2.67 -9.69
N TYR A 48 -6.91 3.87 -9.10
CA TYR A 48 -7.36 5.09 -9.76
C TYR A 48 -6.56 5.36 -11.04
N THR A 49 -5.23 5.28 -10.95
CA THR A 49 -4.35 5.51 -12.12
C THR A 49 -4.59 4.46 -13.20
N PHE A 50 -4.76 3.19 -12.84
CA PHE A 50 -5.11 2.11 -13.75
C PHE A 50 -6.44 2.38 -14.46
N ASN A 51 -7.49 2.78 -13.73
CA ASN A 51 -8.82 3.02 -14.30
C ASN A 51 -8.89 4.28 -15.16
N HIS A 52 -8.22 5.35 -14.74
CA HIS A 52 -8.41 6.69 -15.28
C HIS A 52 -7.24 7.22 -16.12
N HIS A 53 -6.11 6.52 -16.12
CA HIS A 53 -4.90 6.87 -16.88
C HIS A 53 -4.37 8.29 -16.55
N LYS A 54 -4.64 8.75 -15.33
CA LYS A 54 -4.20 10.06 -14.81
C LYS A 54 -4.03 10.00 -13.30
N PRO A 55 -3.18 10.85 -12.70
CA PRO A 55 -2.99 10.87 -11.26
C PRO A 55 -4.24 11.43 -10.54
N PRO A 56 -4.54 10.94 -9.33
CA PRO A 56 -5.55 11.55 -8.48
C PRO A 56 -5.02 12.89 -7.94
N THR A 57 -5.90 13.86 -7.79
CA THR A 57 -5.53 15.24 -7.37
C THR A 57 -6.23 15.70 -6.10
N LYS A 58 -7.31 15.01 -5.72
CA LYS A 58 -8.16 15.33 -4.57
C LYS A 58 -8.76 14.05 -3.99
N VAL A 59 -9.06 14.06 -2.70
CA VAL A 59 -9.61 12.88 -2.01
C VAL A 59 -10.90 12.33 -2.67
N VAL A 60 -11.76 13.21 -3.20
CA VAL A 60 -13.01 12.79 -3.87
C VAL A 60 -12.78 11.98 -5.16
N ASP A 61 -11.58 12.04 -5.75
CA ASP A 61 -11.23 11.21 -6.90
C ASP A 61 -11.28 9.71 -6.52
N PHE A 62 -11.07 9.37 -5.25
CA PHE A 62 -11.11 8.00 -4.74
C PHE A 62 -12.51 7.50 -4.36
N ALA A 63 -13.56 8.33 -4.46
CA ALA A 63 -14.92 7.92 -4.08
C ALA A 63 -15.42 6.62 -4.77
N PRO A 64 -15.12 6.35 -6.06
CA PRO A 64 -15.51 5.09 -6.70
C PRO A 64 -14.84 3.83 -6.09
N LEU A 65 -13.81 4.01 -5.27
CA LEU A 65 -13.02 2.92 -4.65
C LEU A 65 -13.44 2.62 -3.21
N GLU A 66 -14.46 3.31 -2.67
CA GLU A 66 -14.93 3.14 -1.29
C GLU A 66 -15.22 1.68 -0.92
N ALA A 67 -15.84 0.93 -1.84
CA ALA A 67 -16.21 -0.46 -1.60
C ALA A 67 -15.00 -1.40 -1.45
N VAL A 68 -13.85 -1.04 -2.02
CA VAL A 68 -12.65 -1.90 -2.04
C VAL A 68 -11.53 -1.41 -1.12
N ASN A 69 -11.47 -0.11 -0.82
CA ASN A 69 -10.51 0.48 0.11
C ASN A 69 -11.19 1.43 1.11
N PRO A 70 -12.16 0.95 1.91
CA PRO A 70 -12.96 1.80 2.78
C PRO A 70 -12.14 2.45 3.90
N ILE A 71 -11.09 1.78 4.39
CA ILE A 71 -10.30 2.27 5.53
C ILE A 71 -9.42 3.43 5.08
N GLY A 72 -8.71 3.27 3.97
CA GLY A 72 -7.88 4.35 3.41
C GLY A 72 -8.71 5.56 3.02
N LEU A 73 -9.85 5.37 2.34
CA LEU A 73 -10.69 6.50 1.93
C LEU A 73 -11.21 7.28 3.14
N LYS A 74 -11.69 6.56 4.18
CA LYS A 74 -12.14 7.21 5.41
C LYS A 74 -11.02 7.96 6.10
N ALA A 75 -9.81 7.38 6.19
CA ALA A 75 -8.67 8.04 6.81
C ALA A 75 -8.26 9.34 6.07
N LEU A 76 -8.36 9.38 4.73
CA LEU A 76 -8.14 10.59 3.94
C LEU A 76 -9.23 11.66 4.14
N GLN A 77 -10.48 11.24 4.31
CA GLN A 77 -11.60 12.15 4.57
C GLN A 77 -11.54 12.75 5.98
N ASP A 78 -11.19 11.94 6.98
CA ASP A 78 -11.07 12.36 8.37
C ASP A 78 -9.80 13.18 8.63
N GLY A 79 -8.83 13.12 7.71
CA GLY A 79 -7.52 13.78 7.83
C GLY A 79 -6.53 13.03 8.73
N ASP A 80 -6.81 11.76 9.05
CA ASP A 80 -5.90 10.89 9.79
C ASP A 80 -4.69 10.45 8.94
N VAL A 81 -4.90 10.39 7.62
CA VAL A 81 -3.84 10.20 6.62
C VAL A 81 -3.86 11.39 5.67
N ILE A 82 -2.68 11.91 5.35
CA ILE A 82 -2.49 12.98 4.38
C ILE A 82 -1.83 12.35 3.15
N ALA A 83 -2.47 12.50 1.98
CA ALA A 83 -1.95 12.03 0.70
C ALA A 83 -1.46 13.17 -0.17
N ARG A 84 -0.53 12.87 -1.07
CA ARG A 84 0.07 13.83 -2.00
C ARG A 84 -0.72 13.89 -3.32
N SER A 85 -1.05 15.09 -3.76
CA SER A 85 -1.76 15.37 -5.01
C SER A 85 -0.85 15.19 -6.23
N GLY A 86 -1.39 14.72 -7.36
CA GLY A 86 -0.68 14.73 -8.63
C GLY A 86 0.43 13.68 -8.75
N VAL A 87 0.52 12.73 -7.82
CA VAL A 87 1.52 11.66 -7.89
C VAL A 87 1.21 10.71 -9.04
N VAL A 88 2.15 10.62 -9.98
CA VAL A 88 2.08 9.68 -11.11
C VAL A 88 2.55 8.31 -10.67
N ILE A 89 1.68 7.30 -10.74
CA ILE A 89 2.03 5.89 -10.53
C ILE A 89 2.35 5.25 -11.89
N GLN A 90 3.58 4.79 -12.08
CA GLN A 90 4.00 4.13 -13.32
C GLN A 90 3.72 2.62 -13.29
N ASP A 91 3.86 2.00 -12.11
CA ASP A 91 3.64 0.58 -11.92
C ASP A 91 2.26 0.30 -11.32
N VAL A 92 1.31 0.08 -12.23
CA VAL A 92 -0.08 -0.27 -11.91
C VAL A 92 -0.31 -1.78 -11.79
N ASP A 93 0.73 -2.61 -11.86
CA ASP A 93 0.61 -4.05 -11.66
C ASP A 93 0.38 -4.38 -10.17
N GLU A 94 -0.14 -5.57 -9.88
CA GLU A 94 -0.34 -6.02 -8.50
C GLU A 94 1.01 -6.27 -7.79
N GLY A 95 1.02 -6.17 -6.46
CA GLY A 95 2.25 -6.29 -5.66
C GLY A 95 3.02 -4.96 -5.51
N PRO A 96 4.25 -4.99 -4.95
CA PRO A 96 5.09 -3.79 -4.81
C PRO A 96 5.49 -3.22 -6.16
N ALA A 97 5.50 -1.90 -6.29
CA ALA A 97 5.91 -1.25 -7.54
C ALA A 97 7.42 -1.37 -7.75
N THR A 98 7.81 -1.71 -8.99
CA THR A 98 9.20 -1.90 -9.41
C THR A 98 9.73 -0.76 -10.26
N LYS A 99 8.85 0.08 -10.82
CA LYS A 99 9.19 1.22 -11.68
C LYS A 99 9.12 2.57 -10.98
N ASP A 100 8.41 2.64 -9.86
CA ASP A 100 8.22 3.86 -9.06
C ASP A 100 9.36 4.04 -8.03
N SER A 101 9.61 5.28 -7.64
CA SER A 101 10.71 5.64 -6.75
C SER A 101 10.53 5.06 -5.33
N PRO A 102 11.56 4.46 -4.70
CA PRO A 102 11.49 4.04 -3.30
C PRO A 102 11.81 5.17 -2.31
N ASP A 103 12.15 6.36 -2.79
CA ASP A 103 12.70 7.45 -1.97
C ASP A 103 11.73 8.60 -1.73
N GLU A 104 10.58 8.59 -2.40
CA GLU A 104 9.58 9.66 -2.34
C GLU A 104 8.36 9.23 -1.55
N VAL A 105 7.86 10.10 -0.66
CA VAL A 105 6.66 9.84 0.14
C VAL A 105 5.41 10.31 -0.61
N ILE A 106 4.38 9.47 -0.67
CA ILE A 106 3.10 9.76 -1.35
C ILE A 106 1.92 9.87 -0.38
N ALA A 107 2.03 9.33 0.83
CA ALA A 107 1.08 9.55 1.91
C ALA A 107 1.74 9.32 3.28
N TYR A 108 1.18 9.88 4.34
CA TYR A 108 1.69 9.72 5.69
C TYR A 108 0.57 9.92 6.72
N ALA A 109 0.71 9.31 7.90
CA ALA A 109 -0.21 9.60 9.00
C ALA A 109 0.00 11.06 9.49
N LYS A 110 -1.06 11.75 9.88
CA LYS A 110 -1.00 13.17 10.28
C LYS A 110 0.00 13.49 11.40
N GLU A 111 0.35 12.49 12.21
CA GLU A 111 1.28 12.63 13.35
C GLU A 111 2.75 12.56 12.95
N VAL A 112 3.06 12.06 11.74
CA VAL A 112 4.44 11.85 11.28
C VAL A 112 5.31 13.12 11.34
N PRO A 113 4.84 14.31 10.92
CA PRO A 113 5.66 15.52 10.97
C PRO A 113 6.10 15.93 12.39
N THR A 114 5.38 15.49 13.43
CA THR A 114 5.67 15.85 14.83
C THR A 114 6.28 14.71 15.63
N SER A 115 5.82 13.48 15.40
CA SER A 115 6.13 12.33 16.26
C SER A 115 6.83 11.19 15.52
N GLY A 116 6.97 11.31 14.20
CA GLY A 116 7.33 10.19 13.34
C GLY A 116 6.18 9.18 13.22
N GLY A 117 6.45 8.09 12.51
CA GLY A 117 5.50 7.01 12.26
C GLY A 117 5.59 6.47 10.83
N PRO A 118 4.57 5.70 10.42
CA PRO A 118 4.57 5.07 9.12
C PRO A 118 4.25 6.08 8.01
N VAL A 119 4.97 5.95 6.91
CA VAL A 119 4.74 6.67 5.66
C VAL A 119 4.60 5.68 4.51
N LEU A 120 3.82 6.06 3.50
CA LEU A 120 3.67 5.34 2.26
C LEU A 120 4.65 5.92 1.23
N MET A 121 5.56 5.08 0.76
CA MET A 121 6.52 5.39 -0.29
C MET A 121 5.90 5.29 -1.67
N HIS A 122 6.50 5.94 -2.67
CA HIS A 122 5.99 6.00 -4.05
C HIS A 122 5.96 4.63 -4.73
N ASN A 123 6.89 3.75 -4.37
CA ASN A 123 6.85 2.33 -4.74
C ASN A 123 5.80 1.49 -3.96
N ARG A 124 4.85 2.14 -3.27
CA ARG A 124 3.74 1.55 -2.52
C ARG A 124 4.15 0.67 -1.33
N THR A 125 5.38 0.80 -0.84
CA THR A 125 5.79 0.17 0.42
C THR A 125 5.60 1.12 1.60
N ILE A 126 5.44 0.57 2.80
CA ILE A 126 5.34 1.35 4.03
C ILE A 126 6.71 1.38 4.71
N ARG A 127 7.14 2.57 5.14
CA ARG A 127 8.40 2.79 5.86
C ARG A 127 8.13 3.54 7.16
N GLN A 128 8.77 3.13 8.24
CA GLN A 128 8.79 3.89 9.49
C GLN A 128 9.81 5.03 9.38
N MET A 129 9.43 6.24 9.78
CA MET A 129 10.30 7.41 9.83
C MET A 129 10.16 8.13 11.17
N THR A 130 11.25 8.69 11.66
CA THR A 130 11.22 9.75 12.68
C THR A 130 10.67 11.05 12.09
N ALA A 131 10.28 11.99 12.95
CA ALA A 131 9.83 13.31 12.49
C ALA A 131 10.94 14.06 11.72
N GLU A 132 12.19 13.91 12.14
CA GLU A 132 13.36 14.53 11.52
C GLU A 132 13.64 13.92 10.14
N GLU A 133 13.59 12.60 10.02
CA GLU A 133 13.72 11.91 8.73
C GLU A 133 12.61 12.32 7.77
N PHE A 134 11.36 12.43 8.25
CA PHE A 134 10.25 12.87 7.42
C PHE A 134 10.43 14.31 6.93
N LYS A 135 10.87 15.23 7.80
CA LYS A 135 11.13 16.63 7.40
C LYS A 135 12.21 16.75 6.32
N ALA A 136 13.15 15.81 6.29
CA ALA A 136 14.19 15.74 5.26
C ALA A 136 13.79 14.90 4.03
N ALA A 137 12.68 14.17 4.09
CA ALA A 137 12.25 13.28 3.03
C ALA A 137 11.76 14.05 1.81
N LYS A 138 11.94 13.45 0.63
CA LYS A 138 11.36 13.97 -0.60
C LYS A 138 9.87 13.62 -0.63
N LEU A 139 9.01 14.62 -0.78
CA LEU A 139 7.57 14.41 -0.97
C LEU A 139 7.28 14.39 -2.47
N ALA A 140 6.53 13.40 -2.92
CA ALA A 140 6.08 13.32 -4.32
C ALA A 140 4.96 14.33 -4.62
N GLY A 141 4.71 14.52 -5.91
CA GLY A 141 3.57 15.27 -6.42
C GLY A 141 3.64 16.77 -6.16
N ASP A 142 2.48 17.43 -6.25
CA ASP A 142 2.36 18.89 -6.34
C ASP A 142 1.97 19.55 -5.01
N GLY A 143 1.71 18.77 -3.95
CA GLY A 143 1.25 19.28 -2.66
C GLY A 143 0.43 18.26 -1.88
N ASP A 144 -0.05 18.63 -0.70
CA ASP A 144 -1.01 17.81 0.05
C ASP A 144 -2.40 17.91 -0.57
N MET A 145 -3.10 16.78 -0.66
CA MET A 145 -4.52 16.77 -0.95
C MET A 145 -5.27 17.38 0.23
N ALA A 146 -6.17 18.32 -0.05
CA ALA A 146 -7.13 18.75 0.95
C ALA A 146 -8.01 17.56 1.37
N ALA A 147 -8.19 17.37 2.68
CA ALA A 147 -9.13 16.40 3.20
C ALA A 147 -10.49 16.57 2.52
N GLY A 148 -11.05 15.47 2.02
CA GLY A 148 -12.36 15.49 1.39
C GLY A 148 -13.43 15.72 2.46
N ALA A 149 -14.46 16.52 2.16
CA ALA A 149 -15.65 16.52 3.01
C ALA A 149 -16.18 15.08 3.10
N ALA A 150 -16.29 14.55 4.32
CA ALA A 150 -16.93 13.26 4.57
C ALA A 150 -18.23 13.21 3.77
N ALA A 151 -18.43 12.15 2.97
CA ALA A 151 -19.66 11.99 2.22
C ALA A 151 -20.82 12.10 3.22
N LYS A 152 -21.65 13.15 3.06
CA LYS A 152 -22.83 13.32 3.92
C LYS A 152 -23.68 12.07 3.77
N GLY A 153 -23.72 11.26 4.82
CA GLY A 153 -24.51 10.03 4.87
C GLY A 153 -25.94 10.31 4.41
N LYS A 154 -26.43 9.47 3.50
CA LYS A 154 -27.86 9.36 3.20
C LYS A 154 -28.50 8.40 4.17
#